data_AF-A0A496WR33-F1
#
_entry.id   AF-A0A496WR33-F1
#
_cell.length_a   1.000
_cell.length_b   1.000
_cell.length_c   1.000
_cell.angle_alpha   90.00
_cell.angle_beta   90.00
_cell.angle_gamma   90.00
#
_symmetry.space_group_name_H-M   'P 1'
#
loop_
_entity.id
_entity.type
_entity.pdbx_description
1 polymer ?
#
loop_
_entity_poly.entity_id
_entity_poly.type
_entity_poly.pdbx_seq_one_letter_code
_entity_poly.pdbx_strand_id
1 'polypeptide(L)'
;MGFFEKYLTLWVALCILVGVTLGYFFPDGFQFLGQIQIAQINLPVAVLVWLMIIPMLIKIDLKALSGVSKFARGMGVTLFINWAVKPFSMALLAWFFIGYLFRPYLPQDQIESYIAGLIILAAAPCTAMVFVWSNLMDGEPHFTLSQVALNDVIMIFTFAPLVGLLLGLSSITVPWDTLFLSVIIYIVIPLVIANSWRSLVLKQKDGDEKLTDLINKITPYSLSALLLTLVLLFGFQGIQIVTKPIIILLLSIPILIQVIFNSG
;
A
#
# COMPACT_ATOMS: atom_id res chain seq x y z
N MET A 1 4.35 -22.49 -7.79
CA MET A 1 5.36 -21.42 -7.71
C MET A 1 6.06 -21.27 -9.05
N GLY A 2 5.67 -20.25 -9.81
CA GLY A 2 6.34 -19.91 -11.07
C GLY A 2 7.77 -19.41 -10.85
N PHE A 3 8.59 -19.39 -11.90
CA PHE A 3 9.96 -18.84 -11.84
C PHE A 3 9.99 -17.41 -11.28
N PHE A 4 9.00 -16.60 -11.64
CA PHE A 4 8.88 -15.21 -11.20
C PHE A 4 8.65 -15.05 -9.69
N GLU A 5 7.70 -15.81 -9.13
CA GLU A 5 7.36 -15.76 -7.70
C GLU A 5 8.55 -16.16 -6.83
N LYS A 6 9.33 -17.15 -7.30
CA LYS A 6 10.54 -17.62 -6.63
C LYS A 6 11.65 -16.57 -6.55
N TYR A 7 11.76 -15.70 -7.56
CA TYR A 7 12.79 -14.66 -7.64
C TYR A 7 12.26 -13.25 -7.35
N LEU A 8 11.07 -13.12 -6.75
CA LEU A 8 10.43 -11.83 -6.53
C LEU A 8 11.33 -10.83 -5.80
N THR A 9 12.07 -11.26 -4.78
CA THR A 9 13.02 -10.40 -4.05
C THR A 9 14.11 -9.83 -4.95
N LEU A 10 14.62 -10.64 -5.89
CA LEU A 10 15.62 -10.20 -6.87
C LEU A 10 15.01 -9.17 -7.84
N TRP A 11 13.78 -9.42 -8.31
CA TRP A 11 13.05 -8.49 -9.17
C TRP A 11 12.81 -7.15 -8.47
N VAL A 12 12.42 -7.17 -7.20
CA VAL A 12 12.24 -5.96 -6.39
C VAL A 12 13.56 -5.20 -6.26
N ALA A 13 14.67 -5.88 -5.96
CA ALA A 13 15.99 -5.25 -5.88
C ALA A 13 16.40 -4.61 -7.22
N LEU A 14 16.13 -5.28 -8.34
CA LEU A 14 16.38 -4.76 -9.67
C LEU A 14 15.49 -3.53 -9.96
N CYS A 15 14.20 -3.57 -9.60
CA CYS A 15 13.29 -2.43 -9.74
C CYS A 15 13.73 -1.22 -8.92
N ILE A 16 14.27 -1.43 -7.71
CA ILE A 16 14.85 -0.35 -6.90
C ILE A 16 16.05 0.26 -7.63
N LEU A 17 16.99 -0.57 -8.08
CA LEU A 17 18.19 -0.10 -8.77
C LEU A 17 17.84 0.67 -10.05
N VAL A 18 16.98 0.10 -10.89
CA VAL A 18 16.50 0.74 -12.12
C VAL A 18 15.73 2.01 -11.82
N GLY A 19 14.79 1.98 -10.86
CA GLY A 19 14.00 3.14 -10.47
C GLY A 19 14.86 4.30 -9.99
N VAL A 20 15.76 4.06 -9.04
CA VAL A 20 16.68 5.08 -8.51
C VAL A 20 17.59 5.63 -9.61
N THR A 21 18.13 4.76 -10.47
CA THR A 21 19.04 5.17 -11.56
C THR A 21 18.30 6.05 -12.57
N LEU A 22 17.12 5.62 -13.03
CA LEU A 22 16.31 6.40 -13.96
C LEU A 22 15.82 7.72 -13.32
N GLY A 23 15.42 7.70 -12.06
CA GLY A 23 14.99 8.89 -11.32
C GLY A 23 16.10 9.91 -11.09
N TYR A 24 17.35 9.44 -10.96
CA TYR A 24 18.51 10.30 -10.81
C TYR A 24 18.99 10.91 -12.13
N PHE A 25 19.04 10.11 -13.22
CA PHE A 25 19.54 10.57 -14.53
C PHE A 25 18.48 11.27 -15.39
N PHE A 26 17.19 10.94 -15.21
CA PHE A 26 16.07 11.52 -15.95
C PHE A 26 15.00 12.10 -15.01
N PRO A 27 15.36 13.04 -14.11
CA PRO A 27 14.44 13.56 -13.10
C PRO A 27 13.23 14.29 -13.70
N ASP A 28 13.42 15.01 -14.81
CA ASP A 28 12.34 15.77 -15.45
C ASP A 28 11.19 14.87 -15.93
N GLY A 29 11.51 13.66 -16.42
CA GLY A 29 10.49 12.69 -16.85
C GLY A 29 9.65 12.18 -15.69
N PHE A 30 10.28 11.91 -14.54
CA PHE A 30 9.59 11.50 -13.32
C PHE A 30 8.82 12.66 -12.68
N GLN A 31 9.32 13.89 -12.73
CA GLN A 31 8.58 15.07 -12.27
C GLN A 31 7.33 15.31 -13.13
N PHE A 32 7.44 15.17 -14.46
CA PHE A 32 6.27 15.26 -15.34
C PHE A 32 5.21 14.21 -14.98
N LEU A 33 5.60 12.94 -14.84
CA LEU A 33 4.70 11.87 -14.40
C LEU A 33 4.13 12.12 -13.00
N GLY A 34 4.92 12.73 -12.11
CA GLY A 34 4.51 13.14 -10.77
C GLY A 34 3.40 14.21 -10.79
N GLN A 35 3.46 15.14 -11.75
CA GLN A 35 2.51 16.24 -11.92
C GLN A 35 1.17 15.80 -12.54
N ILE A 36 1.10 14.60 -13.14
CA ILE A 36 -0.16 14.04 -13.63
C ILE A 36 -0.97 13.53 -12.43
N GLN A 37 -1.61 14.47 -11.71
CA GLN A 37 -2.39 14.19 -10.52
C GLN A 37 -3.71 14.96 -10.49
N ILE A 38 -4.73 14.35 -9.89
CA ILE A 38 -6.02 14.99 -9.58
C ILE A 38 -6.18 14.96 -8.07
N ALA A 39 -6.42 16.12 -7.44
CA ALA A 39 -6.61 16.22 -5.98
C ALA A 39 -5.50 15.56 -5.14
N GLN A 40 -4.23 15.70 -5.56
CA GLN A 40 -3.03 15.07 -4.96
C GLN A 40 -2.91 13.54 -5.17
N ILE A 41 -3.72 12.97 -6.07
CA ILE A 41 -3.68 11.55 -6.42
C ILE A 41 -2.97 11.40 -7.77
N ASN A 42 -1.83 10.71 -7.78
CA ASN A 42 -1.06 10.46 -8.98
C ASN A 42 -1.78 9.44 -9.89
N LEU A 43 -2.23 9.91 -11.08
CA LEU A 43 -3.01 9.09 -12.01
C LEU A 43 -2.21 7.91 -12.61
N PRO A 44 -0.94 8.09 -13.04
CA PRO A 44 -0.12 6.96 -13.47
C PRO A 44 -0.06 5.84 -12.42
N VAL A 45 0.17 6.19 -11.16
CA VAL A 45 0.15 5.20 -10.05
C VAL A 45 -1.24 4.60 -9.88
N ALA A 46 -2.31 5.39 -9.95
CA ALA A 46 -3.67 4.90 -9.83
C ALA A 46 -4.01 3.84 -10.90
N VAL A 47 -3.64 4.07 -12.15
CA VAL A 47 -3.83 3.10 -13.24
C VAL A 47 -3.07 1.81 -12.98
N LEU A 48 -1.82 1.89 -12.50
CA LEU A 48 -1.04 0.69 -12.16
C LEU A 48 -1.66 -0.08 -10.99
N VAL A 49 -2.15 0.64 -9.97
CA VAL A 49 -2.88 0.03 -8.86
C VAL A 49 -4.16 -0.64 -9.36
N TRP A 50 -4.88 -0.07 -10.32
CA TRP A 50 -6.06 -0.71 -10.92
C TRP A 50 -5.68 -1.99 -11.67
N LEU A 51 -4.64 -1.94 -12.51
CA LEU A 51 -4.13 -3.13 -13.22
C LEU A 51 -3.68 -4.23 -12.25
N MET A 52 -3.23 -3.86 -11.05
CA MET A 52 -2.81 -4.77 -10.00
C MET A 52 -4.00 -5.38 -9.24
N ILE A 53 -5.01 -4.58 -8.89
CA ILE A 53 -6.12 -5.00 -8.02
C ILE A 53 -7.24 -5.71 -8.80
N ILE A 54 -7.57 -5.25 -10.03
CA ILE A 54 -8.70 -5.78 -10.83
C ILE A 54 -8.61 -7.30 -11.03
N PRO A 55 -7.45 -7.89 -11.39
CA PRO A 55 -7.31 -9.34 -11.54
C PRO A 55 -7.77 -10.14 -10.33
N MET A 56 -7.48 -9.65 -9.14
CA MET A 56 -7.93 -10.31 -7.93
C MET A 56 -9.41 -10.08 -7.67
N LEU A 57 -9.90 -8.85 -7.79
CA LEU A 57 -11.31 -8.54 -7.52
C LEU A 57 -12.26 -9.32 -8.43
N ILE A 58 -11.85 -9.66 -9.65
CA ILE A 58 -12.63 -10.50 -10.58
C ILE A 58 -12.82 -11.93 -10.04
N LYS A 59 -11.90 -12.45 -9.21
CA LYS A 59 -12.04 -13.76 -8.57
C LYS A 59 -13.16 -13.79 -7.53
N ILE A 60 -13.63 -12.63 -7.07
CA ILE A 60 -14.48 -12.51 -5.88
C ILE A 60 -15.95 -12.38 -6.27
N ASP A 61 -16.79 -13.23 -5.70
CA ASP A 61 -18.24 -13.03 -5.70
C ASP A 61 -18.67 -12.18 -4.50
N LEU A 62 -19.14 -10.95 -4.76
CA LEU A 62 -19.67 -10.06 -3.72
C LEU A 62 -20.84 -10.68 -2.94
N LYS A 63 -21.59 -11.61 -3.55
CA LYS A 63 -22.70 -12.30 -2.87
C LYS A 63 -22.22 -13.29 -1.80
N ALA A 64 -21.00 -13.80 -1.94
CA ALA A 64 -20.39 -14.73 -0.99
C ALA A 64 -19.72 -14.01 0.22
N LEU A 65 -19.64 -12.68 0.22
CA LEU A 65 -19.16 -11.87 1.36
C LEU A 65 -20.05 -11.96 2.62
N SER A 66 -21.20 -12.61 2.55
CA SER A 66 -22.03 -12.89 3.73
C SER A 66 -21.38 -13.86 4.73
N GLY A 67 -20.33 -14.61 4.33
CA GLY A 67 -19.62 -15.58 5.19
C GLY A 67 -18.53 -15.00 6.09
N VAL A 68 -18.32 -13.69 6.07
CA VAL A 68 -17.15 -13.01 6.66
C VAL A 68 -17.08 -13.07 8.18
N SER A 69 -18.23 -13.24 8.84
CA SER A 69 -18.30 -13.44 10.29
C SER A 69 -17.53 -14.69 10.75
N LYS A 70 -17.32 -15.68 9.87
CA LYS A 70 -16.54 -16.90 10.16
C LYS A 70 -15.08 -16.59 10.50
N PHE A 71 -14.55 -15.44 10.08
CA PHE A 71 -13.16 -15.03 10.32
C PHE A 71 -13.02 -13.90 11.34
N ALA A 72 -14.06 -13.62 12.13
CA ALA A 72 -14.10 -12.49 13.06
C ALA A 72 -12.94 -12.46 14.05
N ARG A 73 -12.50 -13.63 14.56
CA ARG A 73 -11.37 -13.71 15.49
C ARG A 73 -10.05 -13.30 14.85
N GLY A 74 -9.78 -13.76 13.63
CA GLY A 74 -8.57 -13.40 12.87
C GLY A 74 -8.55 -11.92 12.50
N MET A 75 -9.68 -11.40 12.00
CA MET A 75 -9.80 -9.97 11.69
C MET A 75 -9.64 -9.09 12.93
N GLY A 76 -10.22 -9.48 14.07
CA GLY A 76 -10.09 -8.74 15.33
C GLY A 76 -8.63 -8.61 15.79
N VAL A 77 -7.84 -9.69 15.69
CA VAL A 77 -6.40 -9.66 16.00
C VAL A 77 -5.68 -8.72 15.04
N THR A 78 -5.93 -8.82 13.72
CA THR A 78 -5.25 -7.93 12.77
C THR A 78 -5.63 -6.47 12.95
N LEU A 79 -6.90 -6.17 13.25
CA LEU A 79 -7.34 -4.81 13.53
C LEU A 79 -6.69 -4.24 14.78
N PHE A 80 -6.61 -5.03 15.86
CA PHE A 80 -5.92 -4.62 17.07
C PHE A 80 -4.43 -4.33 16.79
N ILE A 81 -3.75 -5.20 16.06
CA ILE A 81 -2.35 -4.98 15.68
C ILE A 81 -2.22 -3.72 14.80
N ASN A 82 -3.09 -3.55 13.81
CA ASN A 82 -3.01 -2.44 12.86
C ASN A 82 -3.30 -1.08 13.50
N TRP A 83 -4.28 -1.00 14.40
CA TRP A 83 -4.77 0.27 14.93
C TRP A 83 -4.23 0.60 16.33
N ALA A 84 -3.92 -0.41 17.15
CA ALA A 84 -3.42 -0.20 18.52
C ALA A 84 -1.93 -0.50 18.67
N VAL A 85 -1.39 -1.54 18.02
CA VAL A 85 0.02 -1.90 18.23
C VAL A 85 0.95 -1.12 17.30
N LYS A 86 0.70 -1.13 15.99
CA LYS A 86 1.58 -0.49 14.98
C LYS A 86 1.76 1.02 15.19
N PRO A 87 0.71 1.83 15.38
CA PRO A 87 0.90 3.29 15.39
C PRO A 87 1.60 3.74 16.68
N PHE A 88 1.27 3.13 17.81
CA PHE A 88 1.86 3.45 19.11
C PHE A 88 3.29 2.94 19.26
N SER A 89 3.57 1.71 18.81
CA SER A 89 4.96 1.21 18.79
C SER A 89 5.83 2.06 17.87
N MET A 90 5.32 2.52 16.72
CA MET A 90 6.08 3.42 15.86
C MET A 90 6.30 4.78 16.51
N ALA A 91 5.29 5.35 17.17
CA ALA A 91 5.44 6.62 17.85
C ALA A 91 6.54 6.55 18.94
N LEU A 92 6.57 5.47 19.72
CA LEU A 92 7.61 5.23 20.72
C LEU A 92 8.99 5.07 20.06
N LEU A 93 9.09 4.27 19.00
CA LEU A 93 10.35 4.05 18.28
C LEU A 93 10.84 5.32 17.58
N ALA A 94 9.95 6.08 16.95
CA ALA A 94 10.28 7.34 16.30
C ALA A 94 10.75 8.38 17.32
N TRP A 95 10.06 8.51 18.46
CA TRP A 95 10.49 9.39 19.55
C TRP A 95 11.87 9.00 20.09
N PHE A 96 12.11 7.72 20.33
CA PHE A 96 13.39 7.24 20.89
C PHE A 96 14.54 7.32 19.87
N PHE A 97 14.36 6.74 18.67
CA PHE A 97 15.41 6.69 17.65
C PHE A 97 15.63 8.04 16.99
N ILE A 98 14.58 8.73 16.53
CA ILE A 98 14.72 9.98 15.76
C ILE A 98 14.81 11.19 16.70
N GLY A 99 13.97 11.23 17.73
CA GLY A 99 13.90 12.36 18.66
C GLY A 99 15.03 12.41 19.68
N TYR A 100 15.65 11.28 20.03
CA TYR A 100 16.71 11.21 21.04
C TYR A 100 18.03 10.66 20.48
N LEU A 101 18.06 9.40 20.02
CA LEU A 101 19.31 8.71 19.67
C LEU A 101 20.00 9.26 18.41
N PHE A 102 19.25 9.54 17.35
CA PHE A 102 19.76 9.99 16.05
C PHE A 102 19.65 11.49 15.85
N ARG A 103 19.13 12.22 16.85
CA ARG A 103 19.01 13.68 16.82
C ARG A 103 20.29 14.42 16.40
N PRO A 104 21.51 14.03 16.82
CA PRO A 104 22.75 14.70 16.39
C PRO A 104 23.10 14.47 14.92
N TYR A 105 22.57 13.41 14.31
CA TYR A 105 22.89 12.99 12.93
C TYR A 105 21.81 13.43 11.92
N LEU A 106 20.75 14.06 12.38
CA LEU A 106 19.62 14.49 11.56
C LEU A 106 19.52 16.03 11.51
N PRO A 107 19.10 16.62 10.37
CA PRO A 107 18.82 18.05 10.29
C PRO A 107 17.75 18.46 11.31
N GLN A 108 18.06 19.42 12.18
CA GLN A 108 17.19 19.81 13.31
C GLN A 108 15.80 20.28 12.86
N ASP A 109 15.72 20.89 11.68
CA ASP A 109 14.50 21.38 11.02
C ASP A 109 13.59 20.26 10.51
N GLN A 110 14.10 19.03 10.35
CA GLN A 110 13.36 17.91 9.75
C GLN A 110 13.03 16.78 10.73
N ILE A 111 13.49 16.84 11.98
CA ILE A 111 13.26 15.79 12.98
C ILE A 111 11.77 15.55 13.20
N GLU A 112 10.98 16.61 13.41
CA GLU A 112 9.54 16.48 13.62
C GLU A 112 8.85 15.92 12.39
N SER A 113 9.24 16.35 11.19
CA SER A 113 8.73 15.83 9.92
C SER A 113 9.06 14.34 9.73
N TYR A 114 10.24 13.89 10.16
CA TYR A 114 10.60 12.47 10.10
C TYR A 114 9.82 11.63 11.10
N ILE A 115 9.64 12.12 12.34
CA ILE A 115 8.78 11.46 13.33
C ILE A 115 7.35 11.35 12.81
N ALA A 116 6.82 12.46 12.27
CA ALA A 116 5.49 12.49 11.68
C ALA A 116 5.36 11.51 10.50
N GLY A 117 6.34 11.51 9.60
CA GLY A 117 6.39 10.58 8.47
C GLY A 117 6.37 9.11 8.90
N LEU A 118 7.14 8.75 9.93
CA LEU A 118 7.16 7.38 10.47
C LEU A 118 5.80 6.99 11.08
N ILE A 119 5.19 7.85 11.87
CA ILE A 119 3.89 7.59 12.50
C ILE A 119 2.79 7.45 11.44
N ILE A 120 2.77 8.36 10.46
CA ILE A 120 1.82 8.31 9.34
C ILE A 120 2.00 7.02 8.54
N LEU A 121 3.25 6.63 8.25
CA LEU A 121 3.56 5.39 7.55
C LEU A 121 3.07 4.16 8.32
N ALA A 122 3.20 4.14 9.65
CA ALA A 122 2.75 3.02 10.48
C ALA A 122 1.22 2.97 10.67
N ALA A 123 0.55 4.13 10.65
CA ALA A 123 -0.90 4.23 10.79
C ALA A 123 -1.65 3.95 9.48
N ALA A 124 -1.00 4.13 8.32
CA ALA A 124 -1.62 3.91 7.03
C ALA A 124 -1.73 2.40 6.72
N PRO A 125 -2.94 1.84 6.57
CA PRO A 125 -3.11 0.48 6.11
C PRO A 125 -2.71 0.37 4.63
N CYS A 126 -2.05 -0.72 4.26
CA CYS A 126 -1.70 -0.97 2.86
C CYS A 126 -2.75 -1.88 2.21
N THR A 127 -3.64 -1.32 1.41
CA THR A 127 -4.75 -2.05 0.76
C THR A 127 -4.26 -2.89 -0.41
N ALA A 128 -3.56 -2.25 -1.34
CA ALA A 128 -3.18 -2.81 -2.62
C ALA A 128 -2.14 -3.94 -2.48
N MET A 129 -1.16 -3.77 -1.58
CA MET A 129 -0.08 -4.75 -1.39
C MET A 129 -0.56 -6.00 -0.66
N VAL A 130 -1.47 -5.86 0.31
CA VAL A 130 -2.09 -7.01 1.00
C VAL A 130 -2.82 -7.91 0.01
N PHE A 131 -3.47 -7.32 -0.99
CA PHE A 131 -4.07 -8.10 -2.07
C PHE A 131 -3.03 -8.91 -2.84
N VAL A 132 -1.96 -8.27 -3.34
CA VAL A 132 -0.96 -8.98 -4.13
C VAL A 132 -0.27 -10.09 -3.34
N TRP A 133 0.12 -9.84 -2.09
CA TRP A 133 0.72 -10.86 -1.24
C TRP A 133 -0.24 -12.00 -0.94
N SER A 134 -1.51 -11.70 -0.65
CA SER A 134 -2.52 -12.73 -0.49
C SER A 134 -2.62 -13.59 -1.75
N ASN A 135 -2.65 -12.99 -2.93
CA ASN A 135 -2.71 -13.74 -4.18
C ASN A 135 -1.45 -14.58 -4.43
N LEU A 136 -0.27 -14.08 -4.08
CA LEU A 136 1.01 -14.80 -4.20
C LEU A 136 1.15 -15.97 -3.21
N MET A 137 0.44 -15.93 -2.09
CA MET A 137 0.46 -16.95 -1.05
C MET A 137 -0.76 -17.89 -1.13
N ASP A 138 -1.51 -17.86 -2.24
CA ASP A 138 -2.78 -18.58 -2.41
C ASP A 138 -3.76 -18.34 -1.25
N GLY A 139 -3.71 -17.14 -0.67
CA GLY A 139 -4.55 -16.70 0.43
C GLY A 139 -6.00 -16.48 -0.02
N GLU A 140 -6.93 -16.69 0.91
CA GLU A 140 -8.36 -16.72 0.61
C GLU A 140 -8.92 -15.33 0.23
N PRO A 141 -9.35 -15.11 -1.02
CA PRO A 141 -9.76 -13.79 -1.50
C PRO A 141 -10.92 -13.15 -0.73
N HIS A 142 -11.88 -13.95 -0.25
CA HIS A 142 -12.99 -13.43 0.55
C HIS A 142 -12.53 -12.88 1.90
N PHE A 143 -11.57 -13.55 2.55
CA PHE A 143 -10.98 -13.06 3.79
C PHE A 143 -10.23 -11.76 3.54
N THR A 144 -9.35 -11.74 2.52
CA THR A 144 -8.51 -10.58 2.21
C THR A 144 -9.34 -9.36 1.82
N LEU A 145 -10.35 -9.52 0.96
CA LEU A 145 -11.23 -8.40 0.60
C LEU A 145 -11.98 -7.84 1.81
N SER A 146 -12.47 -8.73 2.68
CA SER A 146 -13.22 -8.30 3.86
C SER A 146 -12.33 -7.60 4.87
N GLN A 147 -11.11 -8.10 5.06
CA GLN A 147 -10.11 -7.48 5.91
C GLN A 147 -9.69 -6.10 5.38
N VAL A 148 -9.47 -5.98 4.06
CA VAL A 148 -9.12 -4.69 3.43
C VAL A 148 -10.29 -3.71 3.55
N ALA A 149 -11.50 -4.12 3.18
CA ALA A 149 -12.70 -3.27 3.29
C ALA A 149 -12.95 -2.81 4.73
N LEU A 150 -12.78 -3.69 5.71
CA LEU A 150 -12.93 -3.35 7.12
C LEU A 150 -11.84 -2.37 7.59
N ASN A 151 -10.58 -2.57 7.18
CA ASN A 151 -9.50 -1.64 7.48
C ASN A 151 -9.76 -0.25 6.86
N ASP A 152 -10.26 -0.18 5.62
CA ASP A 152 -10.53 1.08 4.94
C ASP A 152 -11.69 1.86 5.58
N VAL A 153 -12.75 1.16 5.97
CA VAL A 153 -13.85 1.78 6.73
C VAL A 153 -13.34 2.31 8.06
N ILE A 154 -12.57 1.53 8.81
CA ILE A 154 -12.00 1.97 10.10
C ILE A 154 -11.03 3.14 9.89
N MET A 155 -10.28 3.15 8.79
CA MET A 155 -9.34 4.22 8.44
C MET A 155 -10.02 5.58 8.32
N ILE A 156 -11.20 5.65 7.68
CA ILE A 156 -11.94 6.90 7.53
C ILE A 156 -12.22 7.56 8.89
N PHE A 157 -12.53 6.76 9.92
CA PHE A 157 -12.87 7.28 11.24
C PHE A 157 -11.69 7.37 12.21
N THR A 158 -10.70 6.49 12.08
CA THR A 158 -9.67 6.28 13.10
C THR A 158 -8.34 6.92 12.74
N PHE A 159 -8.00 6.99 11.44
CA PHE A 159 -6.70 7.48 11.00
C PHE A 159 -6.43 8.92 11.45
N ALA A 160 -7.38 9.82 11.15
CA ALA A 160 -7.29 11.23 11.50
C ALA A 160 -7.17 11.48 13.02
N PRO A 161 -8.08 10.96 13.88
CA PRO A 161 -7.95 11.10 15.32
C PRO A 161 -6.68 10.48 15.89
N LEU A 162 -6.29 9.30 15.41
CA LEU A 162 -5.13 8.57 15.92
C LEU A 162 -3.82 9.31 15.61
N VAL A 163 -3.65 9.75 14.36
CA VAL A 163 -2.48 10.52 13.95
C VAL A 163 -2.43 11.86 14.69
N GLY A 164 -3.57 12.55 14.84
CA GLY A 164 -3.65 13.80 15.60
C GLY A 164 -3.29 13.63 17.09
N LEU A 165 -3.68 12.51 17.69
CA LEU A 165 -3.31 12.16 19.07
C LEU A 165 -1.80 11.88 19.20
N LEU A 166 -1.24 11.07 18.30
CA LEU A 166 0.16 10.66 18.36
C LEU A 166 1.13 11.78 17.99
N LEU A 167 0.73 12.72 17.13
CA LEU A 167 1.54 13.88 16.74
C LEU A 167 1.33 15.10 17.65
N GLY A 168 0.53 14.96 18.70
CA GLY A 168 0.38 15.98 19.74
C GLY A 168 -0.22 17.28 19.21
N LEU A 169 -1.47 17.24 18.72
CA LEU A 169 -2.23 18.42 18.26
C LEU A 169 -1.47 19.36 17.30
N SER A 170 -0.43 18.85 16.61
CA SER A 170 0.09 19.54 15.45
C SER A 170 -1.04 19.56 14.43
N SER A 171 -1.38 20.76 13.96
CA SER A 171 -2.55 21.10 13.16
C SER A 171 -2.46 20.53 11.75
N ILE A 172 -2.34 19.21 11.62
CA ILE A 172 -2.48 18.51 10.36
C ILE A 172 -3.96 18.51 10.05
N THR A 173 -4.36 19.48 9.23
CA THR A 173 -5.69 19.51 8.64
C THR A 173 -5.85 18.25 7.81
N VAL A 174 -6.74 17.36 8.25
CA VAL A 174 -7.05 16.12 7.55
C VAL A 174 -7.75 16.48 6.24
N PRO A 175 -7.19 16.16 5.07
CA PRO A 175 -7.79 16.50 3.79
C PRO A 175 -8.91 15.50 3.46
N TRP A 176 -10.07 15.68 4.10
CA TRP A 176 -11.24 14.80 3.96
C TRP A 176 -11.67 14.59 2.50
N ASP A 177 -11.60 15.64 1.69
CA ASP A 177 -11.92 15.59 0.26
C ASP A 177 -10.97 14.65 -0.50
N THR A 178 -9.66 14.76 -0.25
CA THR A 178 -8.65 13.88 -0.86
C THR A 178 -8.79 12.45 -0.36
N LEU A 179 -9.05 12.23 0.93
CA LEU A 179 -9.25 10.89 1.49
C LEU A 179 -10.47 10.19 0.87
N PHE A 180 -11.59 10.90 0.80
CA PHE A 180 -12.83 10.38 0.21
C PHE A 180 -12.65 10.07 -1.28
N LEU A 181 -12.02 10.99 -2.04
CA LEU A 181 -11.74 10.80 -3.45
C LEU A 181 -10.75 9.65 -3.69
N SER A 182 -9.76 9.48 -2.80
CA SER A 182 -8.84 8.34 -2.81
C SER A 182 -9.56 7.02 -2.60
N VAL A 183 -10.50 6.94 -1.64
CA VAL A 183 -11.31 5.73 -1.43
C VAL A 183 -12.12 5.40 -2.67
N ILE A 184 -12.73 6.40 -3.32
CA ILE A 184 -13.49 6.18 -4.55
C ILE A 184 -12.57 5.65 -5.66
N ILE A 185 -11.45 6.33 -5.91
CA ILE A 185 -10.54 5.98 -7.01
C ILE A 185 -9.85 4.64 -6.78
N TYR A 186 -9.32 4.38 -5.59
CA TYR A 186 -8.50 3.20 -5.35
C TYR A 186 -9.30 1.96 -4.96
N ILE A 187 -10.54 2.10 -4.47
CA ILE A 187 -11.34 0.97 -3.98
C ILE A 187 -12.64 0.85 -4.78
N VAL A 188 -13.49 1.87 -4.74
CA VAL A 188 -14.86 1.77 -5.28
C VAL A 188 -14.85 1.54 -6.79
N ILE A 189 -14.09 2.31 -7.54
CA ILE A 189 -14.04 2.20 -9.01
C ILE A 189 -13.50 0.83 -9.45
N PRO A 190 -12.33 0.35 -8.98
CA PRO A 190 -11.84 -0.99 -9.32
C PRO A 190 -12.82 -2.11 -8.97
N LEU A 191 -13.51 -2.00 -7.82
CA LEU A 191 -14.51 -2.97 -7.39
C LEU A 191 -15.71 -3.03 -8.34
N VAL A 192 -16.23 -1.86 -8.73
CA VAL A 192 -17.34 -1.78 -9.69
C VAL A 192 -16.93 -2.33 -11.05
N ILE A 193 -15.74 -1.97 -11.55
CA ILE A 193 -15.21 -2.46 -12.83
C ILE A 193 -15.07 -3.99 -12.78
N ALA A 194 -14.38 -4.53 -11.76
CA ALA A 194 -14.13 -5.95 -11.64
C ALA A 194 -15.42 -6.76 -11.52
N ASN A 195 -16.36 -6.33 -10.68
CA ASN A 195 -17.62 -7.05 -10.49
C ASN A 195 -18.54 -6.95 -11.71
N SER A 196 -18.53 -5.81 -12.42
CA SER A 196 -19.28 -5.65 -13.67
C SER A 196 -18.70 -6.56 -14.76
N TRP A 197 -17.37 -6.59 -14.91
CA TRP A 197 -16.70 -7.46 -15.87
C TRP A 197 -16.97 -8.94 -15.56
N ARG A 198 -16.83 -9.35 -14.30
CA ARG A 198 -17.17 -10.70 -13.83
C ARG A 198 -18.61 -11.07 -14.18
N SER A 199 -19.57 -10.19 -13.86
CA SER A 199 -20.99 -10.44 -14.15
C SER A 199 -21.27 -10.58 -15.64
N LEU A 200 -20.62 -9.77 -16.48
CA LEU A 200 -20.77 -9.85 -17.93
C LEU A 200 -20.22 -11.16 -18.50
N VAL A 201 -19.11 -11.68 -17.96
CA VAL A 201 -18.52 -12.96 -18.40
C VAL A 201 -19.38 -14.13 -17.97
N LEU A 202 -19.87 -14.14 -16.73
CA LEU A 202 -20.74 -15.21 -16.23
C LEU A 202 -22.10 -15.31 -16.93
N LYS A 203 -22.59 -14.21 -17.51
CA LYS A 203 -23.84 -14.23 -18.31
C LYS A 203 -23.67 -14.90 -19.67
N GLN A 204 -22.43 -15.17 -20.11
CA GLN A 204 -22.17 -15.84 -21.37
C GLN A 204 -22.33 -17.36 -21.25
N LYS A 205 -22.47 -18.05 -22.38
CA LYS A 205 -22.28 -19.51 -22.43
C LYS A 205 -20.89 -19.87 -21.92
N ASP A 206 -20.83 -20.91 -21.09
CA ASP A 206 -19.62 -21.43 -20.43
C ASP A 206 -18.92 -20.36 -19.57
N GLY A 207 -19.73 -19.54 -18.89
CA GLY A 207 -19.26 -18.38 -18.13
C GLY A 207 -18.20 -18.70 -17.07
N ASP A 208 -18.30 -19.85 -16.40
CA ASP A 208 -17.33 -20.26 -15.38
C ASP A 208 -15.96 -20.63 -15.98
N GLU A 209 -15.95 -21.32 -17.12
CA GLU A 209 -14.72 -21.67 -17.84
C GLU A 209 -14.05 -20.41 -18.40
N LYS A 210 -14.83 -19.54 -19.04
CA LYS A 210 -14.35 -18.24 -19.54
C LYS A 210 -13.84 -17.32 -18.45
N LEU A 211 -14.46 -17.35 -17.27
CA LEU A 211 -13.99 -16.57 -16.13
C LEU A 211 -12.64 -17.09 -15.65
N THR A 212 -12.47 -18.41 -15.60
CA THR A 212 -11.21 -19.07 -15.25
C THR A 212 -10.10 -18.71 -16.24
N ASP A 213 -10.39 -18.78 -17.55
CA ASP A 213 -9.48 -18.37 -18.61
C ASP A 213 -9.09 -16.90 -18.53
N LEU A 214 -10.09 -16.02 -18.30
CA LEU A 214 -9.86 -14.60 -18.11
C LEU A 214 -8.91 -14.35 -16.93
N ILE A 215 -9.17 -14.97 -15.79
CA ILE A 215 -8.35 -14.86 -14.57
C ILE A 215 -6.91 -15.29 -14.86
N ASN A 216 -6.72 -16.45 -15.50
CA ASN A 216 -5.40 -16.96 -15.84
C ASN A 216 -4.65 -16.02 -16.80
N LYS A 217 -5.36 -15.36 -17.71
CA LYS A 217 -4.79 -14.40 -18.65
C LYS A 217 -4.40 -13.08 -18.00
N ILE A 218 -5.20 -12.55 -17.07
CA ILE A 218 -4.97 -11.22 -16.46
C ILE A 218 -4.03 -11.25 -15.24
N THR A 219 -3.94 -12.37 -14.52
CA THR A 219 -3.06 -12.53 -13.36
C THR A 219 -1.60 -12.12 -13.59
N PRO A 220 -0.91 -12.51 -14.69
CA PRO A 220 0.49 -12.09 -14.91
C PRO A 220 0.66 -10.58 -15.08
N TYR A 221 -0.36 -9.86 -15.56
CA TYR A 221 -0.31 -8.40 -15.71
C TYR A 221 -0.34 -7.67 -14.35
N SER A 222 -0.94 -8.28 -13.31
CA SER A 222 -0.89 -7.73 -11.96
C SER A 222 0.55 -7.63 -11.45
N LEU A 223 1.38 -8.62 -11.77
CA LEU A 223 2.75 -8.69 -11.30
C LEU A 223 3.65 -7.70 -12.03
N SER A 224 3.46 -7.53 -13.34
CA SER A 224 4.17 -6.48 -14.09
C SER A 224 3.77 -5.08 -13.63
N ALA A 225 2.49 -4.86 -13.33
CA ALA A 225 2.00 -3.60 -12.78
C ALA A 225 2.61 -3.29 -11.39
N LEU A 226 2.74 -4.30 -10.51
CA LEU A 226 3.44 -4.17 -9.24
C LEU A 226 4.90 -3.70 -9.44
N LEU A 227 5.66 -4.41 -10.28
CA LEU A 227 7.06 -4.06 -10.54
C LEU A 227 7.21 -2.68 -11.16
N LEU A 228 6.34 -2.32 -12.10
CA LEU A 228 6.37 -1.00 -12.71
C LEU A 228 6.04 0.10 -11.70
N THR A 229 5.10 -0.17 -10.78
CA THR A 229 4.78 0.75 -9.67
C THR A 229 6.01 0.94 -8.79
N LEU A 230 6.75 -0.12 -8.46
CA LEU A 230 7.99 -0.01 -7.69
C LEU A 230 9.03 0.85 -8.40
N VAL A 231 9.31 0.58 -9.68
CA VAL A 231 10.24 1.40 -10.48
C VAL A 231 9.83 2.87 -10.44
N LEU A 232 8.54 3.13 -10.61
CA LEU A 232 7.99 4.49 -10.65
C LEU A 232 8.08 5.21 -9.29
N LEU A 233 7.74 4.53 -8.19
CA LEU A 233 7.83 5.09 -6.84
C LEU A 233 9.29 5.38 -6.44
N PHE A 234 10.22 4.48 -6.74
CA PHE A 234 11.65 4.72 -6.49
C PHE A 234 12.24 5.77 -7.43
N GLY A 235 11.74 5.85 -8.66
CA GLY A 235 12.13 6.89 -9.61
C GLY A 235 11.71 8.29 -9.17
N PHE A 236 10.51 8.45 -8.60
CA PHE A 236 10.08 9.74 -8.02
C PHE A 236 10.99 10.23 -6.88
N GLN A 237 11.66 9.32 -6.18
CA GLN A 237 12.55 9.64 -5.05
C GLN A 237 14.04 9.48 -5.39
N GLY A 238 14.40 9.30 -6.66
CA GLY A 238 15.76 8.94 -7.07
C GLY A 238 16.83 9.91 -6.59
N ILE A 239 16.61 11.22 -6.74
CA ILE A 239 17.54 12.26 -6.27
C ILE A 239 17.70 12.20 -4.75
N GLN A 240 16.59 12.13 -4.01
CA GLN A 240 16.57 12.11 -2.55
C GLN A 240 17.29 10.87 -2.00
N ILE A 241 17.10 9.72 -2.64
CA ILE A 241 17.74 8.46 -2.26
C ILE A 241 19.26 8.54 -2.41
N VAL A 242 19.75 9.08 -3.52
CA VAL A 242 21.20 9.21 -3.78
C VAL A 242 21.83 10.30 -2.91
N THR A 243 21.11 11.38 -2.63
CA THR A 243 21.66 12.55 -1.92
C THR A 243 21.64 12.39 -0.40
N LYS A 244 20.68 11.63 0.14
CA LYS A 244 20.46 11.47 1.58
C LYS A 244 20.51 10.01 2.07
N PRO A 245 21.55 9.22 1.72
CA PRO A 245 21.60 7.79 2.04
C PRO A 245 21.67 7.52 3.55
N ILE A 246 22.42 8.35 4.29
CA ILE A 246 22.59 8.19 5.75
C ILE A 246 21.26 8.42 6.48
N ILE A 247 20.49 9.42 6.07
CA ILE A 247 19.18 9.72 6.68
C ILE A 247 18.23 8.53 6.44
N ILE A 248 18.17 8.00 5.22
CA ILE A 248 17.33 6.84 4.91
C ILE A 248 17.74 5.61 5.73
N LEU A 249 19.04 5.38 5.92
CA LEU A 249 19.54 4.30 6.75
C LEU A 249 19.13 4.48 8.23
N LEU A 250 19.22 5.70 8.76
CA LEU A 250 18.79 5.98 10.13
C LEU A 250 17.29 5.79 10.32
N LEU A 251 16.47 6.20 9.34
CA LEU A 251 15.02 6.03 9.35
C LEU A 251 14.60 4.55 9.18
N SER A 252 15.38 3.74 8.47
CA SER A 252 15.06 2.33 8.27
C SER A 252 15.24 1.49 9.53
N ILE A 253 16.11 1.89 10.47
CA ILE A 253 16.35 1.18 11.74
C ILE A 253 15.06 1.02 12.58
N PRO A 254 14.35 2.09 12.98
CA PRO A 254 13.11 1.95 13.74
C PRO A 254 12.03 1.19 12.96
N ILE A 255 11.97 1.36 11.63
CA ILE A 255 11.04 0.61 10.77
C ILE A 255 11.33 -0.89 10.84
N LEU A 256 12.59 -1.30 10.70
CA LEU A 256 12.99 -2.71 10.75
C LEU A 256 12.71 -3.33 12.11
N ILE A 257 13.06 -2.64 13.20
CA ILE A 257 12.78 -3.10 14.56
C ILE A 257 11.27 -3.29 14.75
N GLN A 258 10.47 -2.32 14.29
CA GLN A 258 9.03 -2.42 14.37
C GLN A 258 8.48 -3.62 13.57
N VAL A 259 8.93 -3.80 12.34
CA VAL A 259 8.46 -4.88 11.46
C VAL A 259 8.75 -6.22 12.13
N ILE A 260 9.96 -6.43 12.64
CA ILE A 260 10.36 -7.65 13.36
C ILE A 260 9.47 -7.86 14.59
N PHE A 261 9.22 -6.82 15.39
CA PHE A 261 8.36 -6.89 16.57
C PHE A 261 6.91 -7.26 16.23
N ASN A 262 6.35 -6.72 15.14
CA ASN A 262 4.96 -6.97 14.77
C ASN A 262 4.75 -8.29 14.00
N SER A 263 5.79 -8.83 13.37
CA SER A 263 5.74 -10.10 12.63
C SER A 263 6.07 -11.33 13.47
N GLY A 264 6.63 -11.12 14.67
CA GLY A 264 7.06 -12.18 15.60
C GLY A 264 5.98 -12.65 16.57
#